data_AF-A0A7C8DSW7-F1
#
_entry.id   AF-A0A7C8DSW7-F1
#
_cell.length_a   1.000
_cell.length_b   1.000
_cell.length_c   1.000
_cell.angle_alpha   90.00
_cell.angle_beta   90.00
_cell.angle_gamma   90.00
#
_symmetry.space_group_name_H-M   'P 1'
#
loop_
_entity.id
_entity.type
_entity.pdbx_description
1 polymer ?
#
loop_
_entity_poly.entity_id
_entity_poly.type
_entity_poly.pdbx_seq_one_letter_code
_entity_poly.pdbx_strand_id
1 'polypeptide(L)'
;GVRGYDLLKITKGKDIPTLMLTAHALDPENFARSIKKGALAYIPKDKLSDIDVFLKDVLEAHEKGSTKIGKWFGRLESFFEEQFGAYWQEKVKEGPDFWKKYI
;
A
#
# COMPACT_ATOMS: atom_id res chain seq x y z
N GLY A 1 -7.77 -12.95 15.02
CA GLY A 1 -7.33 -11.98 14.00
C GLY A 1 -6.09 -11.25 14.47
N VAL A 2 -5.12 -11.00 13.60
CA VAL A 2 -3.90 -10.25 13.94
C VAL A 2 -4.20 -8.75 13.90
N ARG A 3 -3.68 -7.99 14.88
CA ARG A 3 -3.83 -6.52 14.95
C ARG A 3 -2.87 -5.82 13.98
N GLY A 4 -3.11 -5.95 12.68
CA GLY A 4 -2.18 -5.53 11.62
C GLY A 4 -1.77 -4.04 11.68
N TYR A 5 -2.71 -3.15 11.98
CA TYR A 5 -2.39 -1.72 12.13
C TYR A 5 -1.56 -1.39 13.38
N ASP A 6 -1.70 -2.18 14.44
CA ASP A 6 -0.89 -2.01 15.66
C ASP A 6 0.56 -2.41 15.37
N LEU A 7 0.74 -3.52 14.64
CA LEU A 7 2.06 -3.95 14.16
C LEU A 7 2.69 -2.90 13.25
N LEU A 8 1.94 -2.35 12.29
CA LEU A 8 2.42 -1.27 11.42
C LEU A 8 2.88 -0.04 12.21
N LYS A 9 2.16 0.32 13.28
CA LYS A 9 2.56 1.44 14.16
C LYS A 9 3.88 1.15 14.86
N ILE A 10 4.08 -0.08 15.33
CA ILE A 10 5.30 -0.51 16.00
C ILE A 10 6.49 -0.52 15.03
N THR A 11 6.32 -1.08 13.83
CA THR A 11 7.40 -1.17 12.85
C THR A 11 7.80 0.21 12.33
N LYS A 12 6.84 1.09 12.08
CA LYS A 12 7.11 2.50 11.74
C LYS A 12 7.91 3.21 12.82
N GLY A 13 7.59 2.98 14.10
CA GLY A 13 8.34 3.56 15.22
C GLY A 13 9.78 3.04 15.36
N LYS A 14 10.10 1.93 14.68
CA LYS A 14 11.44 1.30 14.65
C LYS A 14 12.14 1.47 13.30
N ASP A 15 11.57 2.25 12.39
CA ASP A 15 12.05 2.40 11.00
C ASP A 15 12.21 1.07 10.25
N ILE A 16 11.32 0.10 10.53
CA ILE A 16 11.31 -1.19 9.85
C ILE A 16 10.41 -1.08 8.61
N PRO A 17 10.93 -1.27 7.37
CA PRO A 17 10.12 -1.23 6.17
C PRO A 17 9.02 -2.29 6.23
N THR A 18 7.77 -1.88 6.01
CA THR A 18 6.60 -2.73 6.23
C THR A 18 5.65 -2.70 5.04
N LEU A 19 5.22 -3.90 4.63
CA LEU A 19 4.19 -4.14 3.63
C LEU A 19 2.97 -4.76 4.30
N MET A 20 1.78 -4.33 3.87
CA MET A 20 0.50 -4.87 4.34
C MET A 20 -0.02 -5.91 3.36
N LEU A 21 -0.35 -7.12 3.83
CA LEU A 21 -1.03 -8.15 3.06
C LEU A 21 -2.52 -8.17 3.39
N THR A 22 -3.39 -8.11 2.37
CA THR A 22 -4.85 -8.03 2.52
C THR A 22 -5.57 -9.09 1.69
N ALA A 23 -6.55 -9.80 2.28
CA ALA A 23 -7.39 -10.74 1.54
C ALA A 23 -8.84 -10.26 1.41
N HIS A 24 -9.32 -9.50 2.39
CA HIS A 24 -10.73 -9.16 2.53
C HIS A 24 -10.98 -7.67 2.73
N ALA A 25 -9.95 -6.86 3.00
CA ALA A 25 -10.07 -5.43 3.27
C ALA A 25 -9.66 -4.58 2.05
N LEU A 26 -9.80 -5.13 0.85
CA LEU A 26 -9.48 -4.45 -0.40
C LEU A 26 -10.57 -3.44 -0.73
N ASP A 27 -10.46 -2.27 -0.12
CA ASP A 27 -11.21 -1.08 -0.49
C ASP A 27 -10.29 0.16 -0.50
N PRO A 28 -10.68 1.22 -1.24
CA PRO A 28 -9.93 2.47 -1.33
C PRO A 28 -9.57 3.10 0.02
N GLU A 29 -10.47 3.03 0.99
CA GLU A 29 -10.33 3.70 2.28
C GLU A 29 -9.29 2.97 3.14
N ASN A 30 -9.33 1.64 3.17
CA ASN A 30 -8.32 0.82 3.83
C ASN A 30 -6.94 0.92 3.16
N PHE A 31 -6.89 1.10 1.84
CA PHE A 31 -5.65 1.37 1.13
C PHE A 31 -5.06 2.72 1.55
N ALA A 32 -5.83 3.81 1.41
CA ALA A 32 -5.41 5.17 1.82
C ALA A 32 -4.97 5.21 3.29
N ARG A 33 -5.74 4.59 4.19
CA ARG A 33 -5.43 4.48 5.62
C ARG A 33 -4.10 3.77 5.87
N SER A 34 -3.79 2.72 5.12
CA SER A 34 -2.54 1.96 5.29
C SER A 34 -1.32 2.79 4.87
N ILE A 35 -1.41 3.46 3.71
CA ILE A 35 -0.37 4.37 3.22
C ILE A 35 -0.16 5.54 4.18
N LYS A 36 -1.24 6.19 4.64
CA LYS A 36 -1.18 7.27 5.63
C LYS A 36 -0.52 6.84 6.94
N LYS A 37 -0.74 5.59 7.36
CA LYS A 37 -0.12 5.01 8.55
C LYS A 37 1.34 4.62 8.36
N GLY A 38 1.87 4.65 7.13
CA GLY A 38 3.27 4.40 6.80
C GLY A 38 3.57 3.00 6.29
N ALA A 39 2.56 2.28 5.78
CA ALA A 39 2.82 1.09 4.99
C ALA A 39 3.49 1.51 3.67
N LEU A 40 4.55 0.80 3.28
CA LEU A 40 5.23 1.03 2.01
C LEU A 40 4.49 0.37 0.83
N ALA A 41 3.67 -0.64 1.13
CA ALA A 41 2.85 -1.33 0.16
C ALA A 41 1.57 -1.93 0.77
N TYR A 42 0.59 -2.16 -0.09
CA TYR A 42 -0.71 -2.75 0.24
C TYR A 42 -1.06 -3.81 -0.82
N ILE A 43 -0.78 -5.08 -0.53
CA ILE A 43 -0.75 -6.16 -1.54
C ILE A 43 -1.87 -7.20 -1.26
N PRO A 44 -2.63 -7.62 -2.28
CA PRO A 44 -3.60 -8.72 -2.16
C PRO A 44 -2.92 -10.04 -1.77
N LYS A 45 -3.55 -10.88 -0.94
CA LYS A 45 -3.02 -12.21 -0.61
C LYS A 45 -2.96 -13.13 -1.83
N ASP A 46 -3.77 -12.90 -2.84
CA ASP A 46 -3.74 -13.64 -4.11
C ASP A 46 -2.45 -13.37 -4.91
N LYS A 47 -1.70 -12.34 -4.53
CA LYS A 47 -0.40 -11.97 -5.11
C LYS A 47 0.78 -12.44 -4.27
N LEU A 48 0.57 -13.34 -3.30
CA LEU A 48 1.62 -13.85 -2.42
C LEU A 48 2.68 -14.68 -3.18
N SER A 49 2.32 -15.29 -4.31
CA SER A 49 3.28 -16.00 -5.18
C SER A 49 4.38 -15.08 -5.70
N ASP A 50 4.08 -13.79 -5.86
CA ASP A 50 4.98 -12.79 -6.47
C ASP A 50 5.54 -11.85 -5.38
N ILE A 51 5.55 -12.29 -4.11
CA ILE A 51 5.93 -11.45 -2.98
C ILE A 51 7.37 -10.95 -3.06
N ASP A 52 8.26 -11.73 -3.66
CA ASP A 52 9.65 -11.38 -3.93
C ASP A 52 9.76 -10.13 -4.82
N VAL A 53 8.91 -10.02 -5.84
CA VAL A 53 8.84 -8.85 -6.74
C VAL A 53 8.42 -7.60 -5.97
N PHE A 54 7.37 -7.70 -5.15
CA PHE A 54 6.89 -6.57 -4.37
C PHE A 54 7.86 -6.15 -3.28
N LEU A 55 8.50 -7.11 -2.60
CA LEU A 55 9.52 -6.84 -1.59
C LEU A 55 10.72 -6.13 -2.20
N LYS A 56 11.19 -6.57 -3.38
CA LYS A 56 12.26 -5.88 -4.10
C LYS A 56 11.90 -4.42 -4.38
N ASP A 57 10.71 -4.17 -4.94
CA ASP A 57 10.27 -2.81 -5.26
C ASP A 57 10.15 -1.92 -4.00
N VAL A 58 9.68 -2.47 -2.88
CA VAL A 58 9.55 -1.76 -1.59
C VAL A 58 10.91 -1.44 -0.99
N LEU A 59 11.84 -2.40 -0.98
CA LEU A 59 13.18 -2.21 -0.42
C LEU A 59 14.00 -1.22 -1.26
N GLU A 60 13.95 -1.32 -2.60
CA GLU A 60 14.60 -0.34 -3.50
C GLU A 60 14.09 1.09 -3.26
N ALA A 61 12.79 1.25 -3.02
CA ALA A 61 12.19 2.57 -2.74
C ALA A 61 12.61 3.10 -1.37
N HIS A 62 12.64 2.23 -0.36
CA HIS A 62 13.06 2.58 1.00
C HIS A 62 14.53 3.00 1.06
N GLU A 63 15.44 2.25 0.43
CA GLU A 63 16.87 2.60 0.36
C GLU A 63 17.12 3.96 -0.32
N LYS A 64 16.28 4.33 -1.29
CA LYS A 64 16.35 5.63 -1.98
C LYS A 64 15.72 6.78 -1.20
N GLY A 65 15.17 6.52 -0.01
CA GLY A 65 14.44 7.52 0.79
C GLY A 65 13.15 8.01 0.12
N SER A 66 12.61 7.25 -0.84
CA SER A 66 11.39 7.64 -1.54
C SER A 66 10.17 7.46 -0.63
N THR A 67 9.42 8.54 -0.43
CA THR A 67 8.11 8.49 0.24
C THR A 67 6.97 8.16 -0.74
N LYS A 68 7.27 8.06 -2.03
CA LYS A 68 6.32 7.67 -3.06
C LYS A 68 6.10 6.17 -3.07
N ILE A 69 4.88 5.79 -3.44
CA ILE A 69 4.44 4.45 -3.74
C ILE A 69 5.32 3.94 -4.89
N GLY A 70 6.02 2.83 -4.63
CA GLY A 70 7.02 2.28 -5.55
C GLY A 70 6.41 1.62 -6.78
N LYS A 71 7.30 1.05 -7.62
CA LYS A 71 6.96 0.31 -8.85
C LYS A 71 5.87 -0.75 -8.65
N TRP A 72 5.74 -1.28 -7.44
CA TRP A 72 4.72 -2.26 -7.07
C TRP A 72 3.29 -1.80 -7.40
N PHE A 73 3.00 -0.50 -7.29
CA PHE A 73 1.64 0.01 -7.55
C PHE A 73 1.27 -0.05 -9.02
N GLY A 74 2.18 0.29 -9.93
CA GLY A 74 1.96 0.13 -11.36
C GLY A 74 1.70 -1.33 -11.76
N ARG A 75 2.22 -2.30 -11.00
CA ARG A 75 1.93 -3.74 -11.21
C ARG A 75 0.53 -4.14 -10.77
N LEU A 76 -0.08 -3.38 -9.87
CA LEU A 76 -1.39 -3.64 -9.29
C LEU A 76 -2.44 -2.60 -9.68
N GLU A 77 -2.11 -1.65 -10.55
CA GLU A 77 -2.99 -0.55 -10.92
C GLU A 77 -4.29 -1.08 -11.55
N SER A 78 -4.17 -1.93 -12.57
CA SER A 78 -5.34 -2.58 -13.20
C SER A 78 -6.14 -3.42 -12.21
N PHE A 79 -5.47 -4.08 -11.26
CA PHE A 79 -6.14 -4.84 -10.21
C PHE A 79 -6.95 -3.91 -9.29
N PHE A 80 -6.40 -2.76 -8.90
CA PHE A 80 -7.12 -1.78 -8.07
C PHE A 80 -8.25 -1.11 -8.84
N GLU A 81 -8.08 -0.81 -10.12
CA GLU A 81 -9.17 -0.28 -10.95
C GLU A 81 -10.33 -1.28 -11.06
N GLU A 82 -10.04 -2.57 -11.25
CA GLU A 82 -11.06 -3.61 -11.31
C GLU A 82 -11.77 -3.79 -9.95
N GLN A 83 -11.02 -3.82 -8.85
CA GLN A 83 -11.59 -4.04 -7.52
C GLN A 83 -12.30 -2.81 -6.94
N PHE A 84 -11.76 -1.61 -7.16
CA PHE A 84 -12.26 -0.38 -6.56
C PHE A 84 -13.18 0.42 -7.49
N GLY A 85 -13.16 0.08 -8.78
CA GLY A 85 -13.88 0.77 -9.83
C GLY A 85 -13.18 2.04 -10.31
N ALA A 86 -13.68 2.59 -11.42
CA ALA A 86 -13.14 3.81 -12.00
C ALA A 86 -13.20 4.99 -11.01
N TYR A 87 -12.18 5.85 -11.08
CA TYR A 87 -12.05 7.06 -10.25
C TYR A 87 -12.05 6.78 -8.73
N TRP A 88 -11.61 5.59 -8.31
CA TRP A 88 -11.58 5.24 -6.88
C TRP A 88 -10.74 6.19 -6.03
N GLN A 89 -9.70 6.79 -6.63
CA GLN A 89 -8.85 7.80 -6.00
C GLN A 89 -9.60 9.07 -5.62
N GLU A 90 -10.69 9.40 -6.32
CA GLU A 90 -11.56 10.54 -6.01
C GLU A 90 -12.57 10.22 -4.91
N LYS A 91 -12.81 8.94 -4.66
CA LYS A 91 -13.84 8.44 -3.73
C LYS A 91 -13.32 8.24 -2.30
N VAL A 92 -12.02 8.38 -2.05
CA VAL A 92 -11.46 8.28 -0.69
C VAL A 92 -11.67 9.57 0.11
N LYS A 93 -11.82 9.46 1.43
CA LYS A 93 -12.08 10.63 2.29
C LYS A 93 -10.99 11.69 2.26
N GLU A 94 -9.75 11.29 1.99
CA GLU A 94 -8.61 12.21 1.91
C GLU A 94 -8.60 13.03 0.60
N GLY A 95 -9.46 12.69 -0.37
CA GLY A 95 -9.58 13.37 -1.66
C GLY A 95 -8.45 13.05 -2.65
N PRO A 96 -8.53 13.57 -3.90
CA PRO A 96 -7.56 13.28 -4.95
C PRO A 96 -6.16 13.85 -4.67
N ASP A 97 -6.06 14.94 -3.90
CA ASP A 97 -4.77 15.55 -3.55
C ASP A 97 -3.90 14.67 -2.65
N PHE A 98 -4.52 13.76 -1.89
CA PHE A 98 -3.79 12.75 -1.13
C PHE A 98 -2.83 11.97 -2.03
N TRP A 99 -3.31 11.51 -3.18
CA TRP A 99 -2.54 10.68 -4.09
C TRP A 99 -1.40 11.42 -4.75
N LYS A 100 -1.48 12.75 -4.96
CA LYS A 100 -0.36 13.56 -5.50
C LYS A 100 0.89 13.53 -4.61
N LYS A 101 0.73 13.27 -3.31
CA LYS A 101 1.83 13.15 -2.36
C LYS A 101 2.50 11.77 -2.41
N TYR A 102 1.72 10.75 -2.78
CA TYR A 102 2.12 9.35 -2.66
C TYR A 102 2.36 8.67 -4.01
N ILE A 103 1.79 9.14 -5.12
CA ILE A 103 2.01 8.64 -6.49
C ILE A 103 2.99 9.57 -7.23
#